data_AF-A0AAD9NK00-F1
#
_entry.id   AF-A0AAD9NK00-F1
#
_cell.length_a   1.000
_cell.length_b   1.000
_cell.length_c   1.000
_cell.angle_alpha   90.00
_cell.angle_beta   90.00
_cell.angle_gamma   90.00
#
_symmetry.space_group_name_H-M   'P 1'
#
loop_
_entity.id
_entity.type
_entity.pdbx_description
1 polymer ?
#
loop_
_entity_poly.entity_id
_entity_poly.type
_entity_poly.pdbx_seq_one_letter_code
_entity_poly.pdbx_strand_id
1 'polypeptide(L)'
;MKTKDEHKVPMEELCSRLGTSMDKGLSPERAKQVLERDGPNELSPPKTTPEWVKFCKQLFGGFSTLLWIGAILCFVAYSIQASTYEDPPGDNVSTS
;
A
#
# COMPACT_ATOMS: atom_id res chain seq x y z
N MET A 1 19.50 10.53 21.13
CA MET A 1 19.64 11.04 19.75
C MET A 1 20.86 10.36 19.13
N LYS A 2 20.69 9.43 18.18
CA LYS A 2 21.84 8.81 17.49
C LYS A 2 22.37 9.82 16.48
N THR A 3 23.47 10.46 16.79
CA THR A 3 24.15 11.41 15.90
C THR A 3 25.07 10.61 14.98
N LYS A 4 25.08 10.93 13.68
CA LYS A 4 25.85 10.19 12.66
C LYS A 4 27.35 10.56 12.69
N ASP A 5 27.87 10.92 13.85
CA ASP A 5 29.23 11.41 14.14
C ASP A 5 30.08 10.36 14.88
N GLU A 6 29.55 9.17 15.15
CA GLU A 6 30.20 8.07 15.88
C GLU A 6 31.60 7.71 15.31
N HIS A 7 31.81 7.93 14.01
CA HIS A 7 33.08 7.68 13.32
C HIS A 7 34.13 8.81 13.48
N LYS A 8 33.80 9.91 14.17
CA LYS A 8 34.68 11.07 14.38
C LYS A 8 35.15 11.21 15.82
N VAL A 9 34.55 10.49 16.76
CA VAL A 9 34.83 10.60 18.19
C VAL A 9 35.85 9.56 18.65
N PRO A 10 36.65 9.86 19.70
CA PRO A 10 37.57 8.88 20.29
C PRO A 10 36.82 7.65 20.81
N MET A 11 37.49 6.48 20.79
CA MET A 11 36.87 5.21 21.18
C MET A 11 36.37 5.19 22.62
N GLU A 12 37.06 5.87 23.54
CA GLU A 12 36.67 5.94 24.95
C GLU A 12 35.35 6.72 25.14
N GLU A 13 35.19 7.81 24.38
CA GLU A 13 33.94 8.57 24.33
C GLU A 13 32.82 7.74 23.67
N LEU A 14 33.12 7.01 22.60
CA LEU A 14 32.17 6.13 21.93
C LEU A 14 31.68 5.00 22.85
N CYS A 15 32.60 4.36 23.58
CA CYS A 15 32.30 3.33 24.57
C CYS A 15 31.43 3.87 25.71
N SER A 16 31.71 5.09 26.19
CA SER A 16 30.88 5.77 27.19
C SER A 16 29.47 6.07 26.66
N ARG A 17 29.34 6.62 25.44
CA ARG A 17 28.06 6.93 24.79
C ARG A 17 27.19 5.67 24.58
N LEU A 18 27.81 4.55 24.18
CA LEU A 18 27.11 3.29 23.89
C LEU A 18 26.96 2.38 25.12
N GLY A 19 27.63 2.69 26.24
CA GLY A 19 27.63 1.85 27.44
C GLY A 19 28.25 0.47 27.19
N THR A 20 29.33 0.41 26.40
CA THR A 20 30.02 -0.82 26.00
C THR A 20 31.51 -0.77 26.37
N SER A 21 32.15 -1.94 26.47
CA SER A 21 33.60 -2.07 26.65
C SER A 21 34.27 -2.49 25.34
N MET A 22 35.48 -1.98 25.05
CA MET A 22 36.27 -2.45 23.90
C MET A 22 36.72 -3.90 24.05
N ASP A 23 37.07 -4.33 25.26
CA ASP A 23 37.64 -5.66 25.49
C ASP A 23 36.56 -6.74 25.65
N LYS A 24 35.44 -6.39 26.31
CA LYS A 24 34.40 -7.36 26.71
C LYS A 24 33.07 -7.18 25.99
N GLY A 25 32.86 -6.09 25.26
CA GLY A 25 31.59 -5.78 24.61
C GLY A 25 30.45 -5.51 25.61
N LEU A 26 29.21 -5.80 25.18
CA LEU A 26 28.01 -5.76 26.02
C LEU A 26 27.86 -7.06 26.82
N SER A 27 27.34 -6.95 28.05
CA SER A 27 26.90 -8.15 28.79
C SER A 27 25.67 -8.79 28.11
N PRO A 28 25.47 -10.10 28.26
CA PRO A 28 24.30 -10.79 27.69
C PRO A 28 22.96 -10.20 28.15
N GLU A 29 22.88 -9.78 29.41
CA GLU A 29 21.69 -9.16 30.01
C GLU A 29 21.42 -7.81 29.35
N ARG A 30 22.48 -7.02 29.13
CA ARG A 30 22.34 -5.71 28.49
C ARG A 30 21.96 -5.84 27.01
N ALA A 31 22.54 -6.81 26.32
CA ALA A 31 22.18 -7.13 24.94
C ALA A 31 20.70 -7.52 24.82
N LYS A 32 20.19 -8.34 25.75
CA LYS A 32 18.78 -8.72 25.81
C LYS A 32 17.87 -7.51 26.07
N GLN A 33 18.22 -6.64 27.01
CA GLN A 33 17.46 -5.41 27.27
C GLN A 33 17.42 -4.47 26.05
N VAL A 34 18.53 -4.36 25.32
CA VAL A 34 18.58 -3.57 24.08
C VAL A 34 17.71 -4.20 22.99
N LEU A 35 17.72 -5.52 22.86
CA LEU A 35 16.87 -6.25 21.90
C LEU A 35 15.38 -6.07 22.21
N GLU A 36 14.98 -6.15 23.48
CA GLU A 36 13.59 -5.93 23.90
C GLU A 36 13.15 -4.47 23.69
N ARG A 37 14.06 -3.51 23.85
CA ARG A 37 13.79 -2.07 23.68
C ARG A 37 13.71 -1.64 22.20
N ASP A 38 14.71 -2.03 21.40
CA ASP A 38 14.90 -1.54 20.03
C ASP A 38 14.27 -2.48 18.99
N GLY A 39 13.97 -3.72 19.38
CA GLY A 39 13.56 -4.78 18.47
C GLY A 39 14.74 -5.42 17.74
N PRO A 40 14.46 -6.47 16.94
CA PRO A 40 15.47 -7.11 16.11
C PRO A 40 16.07 -6.11 15.10
N ASN A 41 17.37 -6.26 14.83
CA ASN A 41 18.06 -5.50 13.77
C ASN A 41 17.71 -6.09 12.39
N GLU A 42 16.44 -5.99 12.02
CA GLU A 42 15.90 -6.46 10.75
C GLU A 42 15.13 -5.34 10.04
N LEU A 43 15.22 -5.31 8.71
CA LEU A 43 14.41 -4.39 7.93
C LEU A 43 12.96 -4.82 8.02
N SER A 44 12.09 -3.96 8.53
CA SER A 44 10.66 -4.21 8.51
C SER A 44 10.20 -4.38 7.06
N PRO A 45 9.59 -5.52 6.69
CA PRO A 45 9.16 -5.74 5.32
C PRO A 45 8.14 -4.67 4.92
N PRO A 46 8.17 -4.19 3.66
CA PRO A 46 7.21 -3.22 3.20
C PRO A 46 5.80 -3.80 3.31
N LYS A 47 4.83 -2.97 3.73
CA LYS A 47 3.43 -3.38 3.77
C LYS A 47 2.99 -3.79 2.36
N THR A 48 2.66 -5.06 2.18
CA THR A 48 2.13 -5.56 0.92
C THR A 48 0.65 -5.17 0.82
N THR A 49 0.26 -4.51 -0.25
CA THR A 49 -1.16 -4.37 -0.59
C THR A 49 -1.64 -5.68 -1.20
N PRO A 50 -2.80 -6.22 -0.79
CA PRO A 50 -3.30 -7.47 -1.36
C PRO A 50 -3.58 -7.32 -2.86
N GLU A 51 -3.40 -8.40 -3.62
CA GLU A 51 -3.46 -8.38 -5.09
C GLU A 51 -4.82 -7.93 -5.63
N TRP A 52 -5.92 -8.29 -4.95
CA TRP A 52 -7.26 -7.83 -5.34
C TRP A 52 -7.41 -6.31 -5.25
N VAL A 53 -6.73 -5.64 -4.30
CA VAL A 53 -6.74 -4.17 -4.21
C VAL A 53 -5.97 -3.56 -5.38
N LYS A 54 -4.87 -4.18 -5.81
CA LYS A 54 -4.11 -3.74 -7.00
C LYS A 54 -4.95 -3.88 -8.26
N PHE A 55 -5.68 -4.99 -8.39
CA PHE A 55 -6.61 -5.23 -9.49
C PHE A 55 -7.76 -4.19 -9.53
N CYS A 56 -8.42 -3.94 -8.38
CA CYS A 56 -9.47 -2.92 -8.31
C CYS A 56 -8.94 -1.53 -8.66
N LYS A 57 -7.72 -1.17 -8.24
CA LYS A 57 -7.09 0.10 -8.64
C LYS A 57 -6.92 0.22 -10.15
N GLN A 58 -6.61 -0.87 -10.85
CA GLN A 58 -6.51 -0.88 -12.31
C GLN A 58 -7.88 -0.75 -12.99
N LEU A 59 -8.92 -1.39 -12.45
CA LEU A 59 -10.28 -1.35 -13.02
C LEU A 59 -10.96 0.01 -12.89
N PHE A 60 -10.72 0.74 -11.80
CA PHE A 60 -11.37 2.02 -11.51
C PHE A 60 -10.43 3.23 -11.67
N GLY A 61 -9.22 3.02 -12.17
CA GLY A 61 -8.22 4.07 -12.37
C GLY A 61 -8.24 4.66 -13.78
N GLY A 62 -7.88 5.95 -13.89
CA GLY A 62 -7.61 6.61 -15.16
C GLY A 62 -8.82 6.69 -16.10
N PHE A 63 -8.65 6.16 -17.31
CA PHE A 63 -9.66 6.22 -18.38
C PHE A 63 -10.81 5.22 -18.18
N SER A 64 -10.59 4.12 -17.46
CA SER A 64 -11.63 3.11 -17.20
C SER A 64 -12.84 3.68 -16.46
N THR A 65 -12.66 4.77 -15.70
CA THR A 65 -13.75 5.49 -15.03
C THR A 65 -14.76 6.06 -16.03
N LEU A 66 -14.32 6.52 -17.20
CA LEU A 66 -15.23 7.02 -18.25
C LEU A 66 -16.07 5.88 -18.83
N LEU A 67 -15.48 4.69 -19.00
CA LEU A 67 -16.21 3.51 -19.46
C LEU A 67 -17.28 3.07 -18.45
N TRP A 68 -16.98 3.13 -17.15
CA TRP A 68 -17.97 2.86 -16.10
C TRP A 68 -19.14 3.85 -16.12
N ILE A 69 -18.85 5.16 -16.28
CA ILE A 69 -19.90 6.18 -16.40
C ILE A 69 -20.77 5.92 -17.64
N GLY A 70 -20.15 5.63 -18.78
CA GLY A 70 -20.87 5.28 -20.02
C GLY A 70 -21.74 4.04 -19.87
N ALA A 71 -21.22 2.98 -19.24
CA ALA A 71 -21.98 1.76 -18.97
C ALA A 71 -23.20 2.04 -18.09
N ILE A 72 -23.04 2.80 -17.00
CA ILE A 72 -24.15 3.20 -16.12
C ILE A 72 -25.20 4.00 -16.90
N LEU A 73 -24.77 4.96 -17.72
CA LEU A 73 -25.67 5.78 -18.52
C LEU A 73 -26.48 4.93 -19.52
N CYS A 74 -25.84 3.95 -20.19
CA CYS A 74 -26.53 3.02 -21.09
C CYS A 74 -27.57 2.18 -20.35
N PHE A 75 -27.24 1.64 -19.17
CA PHE A 75 -28.20 0.89 -18.35
C PHE A 75 -29.39 1.77 -17.94
N VAL A 76 -29.14 3.00 -17.50
CA VAL A 76 -30.21 3.94 -17.12
C VAL A 76 -31.11 4.26 -18.32
N ALA A 77 -30.53 4.58 -19.48
CA ALA A 77 -31.31 4.86 -20.69
C ALA A 77 -32.17 3.67 -21.12
N TYR A 78 -31.59 2.46 -21.10
CA TYR A 78 -32.33 1.23 -21.38
C TYR A 78 -33.46 0.98 -20.37
N SER A 79 -33.21 1.17 -19.07
CA SER A 79 -34.23 1.02 -18.05
C SER A 79 -35.41 1.98 -18.26
N ILE A 80 -35.15 3.24 -18.63
CA ILE A 80 -36.19 4.22 -18.95
C ILE A 80 -36.97 3.81 -20.21
N GLN A 81 -36.28 3.34 -21.25
CA GLN A 81 -36.95 2.87 -22.47
C GLN A 81 -37.83 1.64 -22.18
N ALA A 82 -37.31 0.67 -21.44
CA ALA A 82 -38.03 -0.54 -21.05
C ALA A 82 -39.23 -0.24 -20.14
N SER A 83 -39.18 0.81 -19.31
CA SER A 83 -40.33 1.20 -18.47
C SER A 83 -41.38 2.05 -19.21
N THR A 84 -41.03 2.68 -20.34
CA THR A 84 -41.90 3.63 -21.05
C THR A 84 -42.59 3.01 -22.27
N TYR A 85 -41.99 1.98 -22.88
CA TYR A 85 -42.58 1.27 -24.03
C TYR A 85 -43.26 -0.03 -23.57
N GLU A 86 -44.59 0.01 -23.40
CA GLU A 86 -45.44 -1.19 -23.21
C GLU A 86 -45.90 -1.81 -24.54
N ASP A 87 -45.65 -1.15 -25.68
CA ASP A 87 -45.88 -1.67 -27.04
C ASP A 87 -44.66 -1.43 -27.94
N PRO A 88 -44.11 -2.46 -28.61
CA PRO A 88 -42.93 -2.32 -29.46
C PRO A 88 -43.27 -1.53 -30.75
N PRO A 89 -42.52 -0.47 -31.10
CA PRO A 89 -42.55 0.07 -32.46
C PRO A 89 -41.96 -0.98 -33.40
N GLY A 90 -42.75 -1.47 -34.36
CA GLY A 90 -42.35 -2.53 -35.28
C GLY A 90 -41.02 -2.26 -35.96
N ASP A 91 -40.09 -3.19 -35.80
CA ASP A 91 -38.77 -3.20 -36.44
C ASP A 91 -38.90 -3.01 -37.95
N ASN A 92 -38.30 -1.94 -38.46
CA ASN A 92 -38.14 -1.66 -39.88
C ASN A 92 -36.96 -2.44 -40.49
N VAL A 93 -36.90 -3.74 -40.24
CA VAL A 93 -36.09 -4.65 -41.05
C VAL A 93 -36.72 -4.74 -42.44
N SER A 94 -36.18 -3.96 -43.38
CA SER A 94 -36.55 -4.05 -44.78
C SER A 94 -36.04 -5.37 -45.33
N THR A 95 -36.89 -6.39 -45.38
CA THR A 95 -36.66 -7.61 -46.16
C THR A 95 -36.64 -7.20 -47.64
N SER A 96 -35.44 -7.17 -48.23
CA SER A 96 -35.23 -7.18 -49.68
C SER A 96 -35.06 -8.62 -50.17
#